data_AF-A0A1Y2BAL8-F1
#
_entry.id   AF-A0A1Y2BAL8-F1
#
_cell.length_a   1.000
_cell.length_b   1.000
_cell.length_c   1.000
_cell.angle_alpha   90.00
_cell.angle_beta   90.00
_cell.angle_gamma   90.00
#
_symmetry.space_group_name_H-M   'P 1'
#
loop_
_entity.id
_entity.type
_entity.pdbx_description
1 polymer ?
#
loop_
_entity_poly.entity_id
_entity_poly.type
_entity_poly.pdbx_seq_one_letter_code
_entity_poly.pdbx_strand_id
1 'polypeptide(L)'
;MDISLNLELSNYSTIKPVNKIVRKIFNNSLKSFKSIPIGSIEEIINTFKKDEELLSKTYDISPDYNLSEIKKIKNDIENSTEKNSIIIERKSYQRVQLLCYVITFIFIIILVEIPFSVKVVNIENSINLLFNMSSVKSYIYNICIYSYETLIQDRSAYFPGESEIYLSTNIENLIMRSNQIFKNSETISLIEFDSLSDYLFRFTCKTDENKCQNFNNYKDIFLNENYIKAPINTLIYEYVARSSAILYENKIKENKEEEKINEIYKEHDVVQKNAKAILKEFQSNEVIEYLSITTEYLTDALESIENILQKDLSNNIKNVYYPLLIILFTSGMIINIIIFRILIKKFIKAKIKEIDELIYIIFFAPDNIINISPKFKKFIETGEYDL
;
A
#
# COMPACT_ATOMS: atom_id res chain seq x y z
N MET A 1 6.88 -2.68 -2.06
CA MET A 1 7.92 -3.73 -2.06
C MET A 1 8.95 -3.58 -3.19
N ASP A 2 8.63 -3.00 -4.36
CA ASP A 2 9.60 -2.86 -5.48
C ASP A 2 10.57 -1.67 -5.40
N ILE A 3 10.32 -0.68 -4.54
CA ILE A 3 11.15 0.55 -4.49
C ILE A 3 12.43 0.32 -3.66
N SER A 4 12.37 -0.50 -2.60
CA SER A 4 13.53 -0.86 -1.78
C SER A 4 14.54 -1.72 -2.56
N LEU A 5 14.04 -2.68 -3.36
CA LEU A 5 14.88 -3.52 -4.22
C LEU A 5 15.58 -2.70 -5.31
N ASN A 6 14.89 -1.73 -5.91
CA ASN A 6 15.46 -0.86 -6.94
C ASN A 6 16.53 0.10 -6.40
N LEU A 7 16.43 0.53 -5.14
CA LEU A 7 17.45 1.34 -4.48
C LEU A 7 18.70 0.54 -4.10
N GLU A 8 18.53 -0.69 -3.60
CA GLU A 8 19.64 -1.63 -3.41
C GLU A 8 20.34 -1.95 -4.73
N LEU A 9 19.58 -2.20 -5.80
CA LEU A 9 20.11 -2.43 -7.15
C LEU A 9 20.85 -1.21 -7.71
N SER A 10 20.35 0.02 -7.50
CA SER A 10 21.03 1.22 -8.00
C SER A 10 22.35 1.48 -7.25
N ASN A 11 22.36 1.33 -5.93
CA ASN A 11 23.58 1.49 -5.13
C ASN A 11 24.60 0.37 -5.43
N TYR A 12 24.14 -0.87 -5.64
CA TYR A 12 24.99 -1.99 -6.04
C TYR A 12 25.53 -1.79 -7.47
N SER A 13 24.74 -1.22 -8.37
CA SER A 13 25.12 -0.92 -9.75
C SER A 13 26.18 0.18 -9.85
N THR A 14 26.21 1.16 -8.94
CA THR A 14 27.24 2.22 -8.94
C THR A 14 28.49 1.82 -8.15
N ILE A 15 28.35 1.07 -7.04
CA ILE A 15 29.50 0.67 -6.20
C ILE A 15 30.30 -0.47 -6.83
N LYS A 16 29.65 -1.46 -7.45
CA LYS A 16 30.30 -2.63 -8.06
C LYS A 16 31.27 -2.28 -9.19
N PRO A 17 30.97 -1.40 -10.17
CA PRO A 17 31.92 -1.04 -11.22
C PRO A 17 33.09 -0.25 -10.66
N VAL A 18 32.87 0.69 -9.73
CA VAL A 18 33.95 1.43 -9.07
C VAL A 18 34.88 0.47 -8.32
N ASN A 19 34.32 -0.45 -7.52
CA ASN A 19 35.11 -1.44 -6.79
C ASN A 19 35.85 -2.41 -7.74
N LYS A 20 35.23 -2.80 -8.86
CA LYS A 20 35.86 -3.63 -9.89
C LYS A 20 37.04 -2.91 -10.55
N ILE A 21 36.88 -1.62 -10.88
CA ILE A 21 37.94 -0.79 -11.47
C ILE A 21 39.09 -0.59 -10.48
N VAL A 22 38.78 -0.17 -9.24
CA VAL A 22 39.79 0.00 -8.18
C VAL A 22 40.56 -1.30 -7.95
N ARG A 23 39.87 -2.44 -7.85
CA ARG A 23 40.51 -3.75 -7.66
C ARG A 23 41.34 -4.16 -8.86
N LYS A 24 40.91 -3.83 -10.09
CA LYS A 24 41.69 -4.07 -11.32
C LYS A 24 42.99 -3.25 -11.29
N ILE A 25 42.91 -1.94 -11.01
CA ILE A 25 44.07 -1.05 -10.90
C ILE A 25 45.03 -1.54 -9.80
N PHE A 26 44.50 -1.85 -8.62
CA PHE A 26 45.29 -2.31 -7.49
C PHE A 26 46.01 -3.65 -7.79
N ASN A 27 45.30 -4.62 -8.37
CA ASN A 27 45.88 -5.91 -8.74
C ASN A 27 46.94 -5.77 -9.84
N ASN A 28 46.68 -4.93 -10.85
CA ASN A 28 47.63 -4.69 -11.94
C ASN A 28 48.90 -4.00 -11.42
N SER A 29 48.74 -3.03 -10.51
CA SER A 29 49.86 -2.36 -9.84
C SER A 29 50.68 -3.31 -8.98
N LEU A 30 50.04 -4.18 -8.19
CA LEU A 30 50.77 -5.18 -7.41
C LEU A 30 51.51 -6.20 -8.29
N LYS A 31 50.91 -6.61 -9.41
CA LYS A 31 51.55 -7.51 -10.37
C LYS A 31 52.75 -6.83 -11.05
N SER A 32 52.63 -5.55 -11.39
CA SER A 32 53.70 -4.79 -11.99
C SER A 32 54.88 -4.59 -11.03
N PHE A 33 54.63 -4.28 -9.76
CA PHE A 33 55.68 -4.24 -8.74
C PHE A 33 56.40 -5.59 -8.56
N LYS A 34 55.68 -6.71 -8.61
CA LYS A 34 56.28 -8.06 -8.53
C LYS A 34 57.16 -8.42 -9.72
N SER A 35 57.05 -7.69 -10.84
CA SER A 35 57.90 -7.88 -12.02
C SER A 35 59.27 -7.20 -11.89
N ILE A 36 59.46 -6.36 -10.87
CA ILE A 36 60.73 -5.72 -10.58
C ILE A 36 61.66 -6.75 -9.90
N PRO A 37 62.91 -6.94 -10.37
CA PRO A 37 63.86 -7.84 -9.75
C PRO A 37 64.13 -7.47 -8.29
N ILE A 38 64.26 -8.46 -7.41
CA ILE A 38 64.43 -8.25 -5.95
C ILE A 38 65.64 -7.35 -5.63
N GLY A 39 66.74 -7.47 -6.38
CA GLY A 39 67.93 -6.61 -6.21
C GLY A 39 67.66 -5.13 -6.55
N SER A 40 66.74 -4.84 -7.46
CA SER A 40 66.32 -3.47 -7.79
C SER A 40 65.35 -2.90 -6.75
N ILE A 41 64.58 -3.73 -6.05
CA ILE A 41 63.74 -3.29 -4.93
C ILE A 41 64.61 -2.77 -3.76
N GLU A 42 65.73 -3.43 -3.51
CA GLU A 42 66.71 -3.01 -2.50
C GLU A 42 67.38 -1.68 -2.89
N GLU A 43 67.58 -1.46 -4.18
CA GLU A 43 68.04 -0.19 -4.75
C GLU A 43 66.97 0.93 -4.60
N ILE A 44 65.68 0.67 -4.89
CA ILE A 44 64.57 1.59 -4.60
C ILE A 44 64.57 2.00 -3.12
N ILE A 45 64.64 1.02 -2.22
CA ILE A 45 64.63 1.27 -0.76
C ILE A 45 65.85 2.10 -0.35
N ASN A 46 67.02 1.83 -0.94
CA ASN A 46 68.23 2.59 -0.66
C ASN A 46 68.17 4.01 -1.25
N THR A 47 67.57 4.22 -2.42
CA THR A 47 67.31 5.56 -2.98
C THR A 47 66.33 6.33 -2.10
N PHE A 48 65.23 5.71 -1.63
CA PHE A 48 64.31 6.32 -0.67
C PHE A 48 65.01 6.78 0.61
N LYS A 49 65.88 5.93 1.19
CA LYS A 49 66.66 6.30 2.38
C LYS A 49 67.66 7.42 2.10
N LYS A 50 68.27 7.41 0.92
CA LYS A 50 69.25 8.41 0.50
C LYS A 50 68.59 9.76 0.23
N ASP A 51 67.38 9.77 -0.34
CA ASP A 51 66.57 10.96 -0.57
C ASP A 51 65.95 11.49 0.73
N GLU A 52 65.58 10.62 1.66
CA GLU A 52 65.21 11.00 3.04
C GLU A 52 66.39 11.68 3.75
N GLU A 53 67.60 11.13 3.62
CA GLU A 53 68.84 11.70 4.16
C GLU A 53 69.23 13.02 3.47
N LEU A 54 68.95 13.16 2.18
CA LEU A 54 69.15 14.39 1.40
C LEU A 54 68.13 15.47 1.75
N LEU A 55 66.85 15.12 1.93
CA LEU A 55 65.80 16.02 2.41
C LEU A 55 66.10 16.48 3.85
N SER A 56 66.55 15.57 4.72
CA SER A 56 67.05 15.88 6.06
C SER A 56 68.20 16.90 6.03
N LYS A 57 69.19 16.69 5.15
CA LYS A 57 70.33 17.60 4.97
C LYS A 57 69.97 18.93 4.32
N THR A 58 68.97 18.96 3.44
CA THR A 58 68.54 20.17 2.72
C THR A 58 67.65 21.07 3.58
N TYR A 59 66.90 20.50 4.51
CA TYR A 59 66.02 21.23 5.43
C TYR A 59 66.59 21.38 6.84
N ASP A 60 67.88 21.08 7.04
CA ASP A 60 68.62 21.15 8.32
C ASP A 60 67.89 20.45 9.48
N ILE A 61 67.27 19.31 9.18
CA ILE A 61 66.70 18.41 10.17
C ILE A 61 67.76 17.35 10.45
N SER A 62 68.44 17.50 11.59
CA SER A 62 69.45 16.57 12.12
C SER A 62 68.98 15.10 11.98
N PRO A 63 69.69 14.24 11.25
CA PRO A 63 69.40 12.81 11.19
C PRO A 63 70.09 12.04 12.32
N ASP A 64 70.27 12.63 13.51
CA ASP A 64 70.55 11.86 14.72
C ASP A 64 69.24 11.31 15.31
N TYR A 65 68.57 10.47 14.53
CA TYR A 65 67.73 9.44 15.13
C TYR A 65 68.63 8.27 15.47
N ASN A 66 68.74 8.01 16.77
CA ASN A 66 69.48 6.88 17.32
C ASN A 66 69.14 5.61 16.52
N LEU A 67 70.13 4.94 15.92
CA LEU A 67 69.96 3.68 15.20
C LEU A 67 69.26 2.59 16.05
N SER A 68 69.29 2.75 17.39
CA SER A 68 68.55 1.97 18.37
C SER A 68 67.05 2.33 18.47
N GLU A 69 66.66 3.58 18.23
CA GLU A 69 65.26 4.02 18.11
C GLU A 69 64.66 3.58 16.78
N ILE A 70 65.40 3.65 15.66
CA ILE A 70 64.93 3.12 14.37
C ILE A 70 64.79 1.59 14.43
N LYS A 71 65.70 0.87 15.11
CA LYS A 71 65.54 -0.57 15.37
C LYS A 71 64.38 -0.89 16.32
N LYS A 72 64.09 -0.02 17.31
CA LYS A 72 62.89 -0.14 18.14
C LYS A 72 61.63 0.10 17.32
N ILE A 73 61.56 1.17 16.52
CA ILE A 73 60.45 1.46 15.60
C ILE A 73 60.28 0.33 14.58
N LYS A 74 61.36 -0.24 14.05
CA LYS A 74 61.29 -1.40 13.13
C LYS A 74 60.79 -2.65 13.84
N ASN A 75 61.28 -2.94 15.06
CA ASN A 75 60.78 -4.07 15.86
C ASN A 75 59.36 -3.84 16.38
N ASP A 76 58.94 -2.60 16.61
CA ASP A 76 57.58 -2.23 16.98
C ASP A 76 56.66 -2.34 15.76
N ILE A 77 57.13 -2.00 14.55
CA ILE A 77 56.42 -2.21 13.28
C ILE A 77 56.32 -3.71 12.95
N GLU A 78 57.38 -4.50 13.16
CA GLU A 78 57.41 -5.95 12.90
C GLU A 78 56.67 -6.76 13.98
N ASN A 79 56.62 -6.30 15.23
CA ASN A 79 55.87 -6.93 16.33
C ASN A 79 54.47 -6.31 16.57
N SER A 80 54.09 -5.25 15.85
CA SER A 80 52.75 -4.66 15.97
C SER A 80 51.69 -5.54 15.29
N THR A 81 51.14 -6.47 16.07
CA THR A 81 49.75 -6.91 15.94
C THR A 81 48.77 -5.74 15.77
N GLU A 82 49.17 -4.53 16.19
CA GLU A 82 48.47 -3.26 16.03
C GLU A 82 48.19 -2.85 14.57
N LYS A 83 49.08 -3.08 13.58
CA LYS A 83 48.81 -2.64 12.19
C LYS A 83 47.72 -3.48 11.51
N ASN A 84 47.65 -4.78 11.84
CA ASN A 84 46.53 -5.64 11.45
C ASN A 84 45.27 -5.28 12.26
N SER A 85 45.38 -4.94 13.56
CA SER A 85 44.23 -4.54 14.37
C SER A 85 43.57 -3.24 13.88
N ILE A 86 44.33 -2.22 13.48
CA ILE A 86 43.78 -0.93 13.02
C ILE A 86 43.09 -1.06 11.65
N ILE A 87 43.63 -1.90 10.76
CA ILE A 87 43.02 -2.18 9.45
C ILE A 87 41.78 -3.08 9.61
N ILE A 88 41.81 -4.06 10.51
CA ILE A 88 40.68 -4.93 10.84
C ILE A 88 39.57 -4.14 11.57
N GLU A 89 39.91 -3.25 12.51
CA GLU A 89 38.99 -2.35 13.20
C GLU A 89 38.33 -1.36 12.25
N ARG A 90 39.07 -0.73 11.32
CA ARG A 90 38.48 0.15 10.31
C ARG A 90 37.50 -0.59 9.38
N LYS A 91 37.82 -1.82 8.97
CA LYS A 91 36.92 -2.65 8.15
C LYS A 91 35.71 -3.16 8.94
N SER A 92 35.88 -3.49 10.22
CA SER A 92 34.81 -3.94 11.12
C SER A 92 33.86 -2.80 11.47
N TYR A 93 34.39 -1.62 11.81
CA TYR A 93 33.63 -0.41 12.09
C TYR A 93 32.78 0.04 10.90
N GLN A 94 33.30 -0.05 9.68
CA GLN A 94 32.52 0.23 8.46
C GLN A 94 31.38 -0.78 8.25
N ARG A 95 31.59 -2.07 8.57
CA ARG A 95 30.53 -3.10 8.49
C ARG A 95 29.46 -2.90 9.56
N VAL A 96 29.85 -2.59 10.79
CA VAL A 96 28.94 -2.31 11.91
C VAL A 96 28.11 -1.06 11.63
N GLN A 97 28.73 0.01 11.13
CA GLN A 97 27.99 1.21 10.71
C GLN A 97 26.95 0.87 9.63
N LEU A 98 27.33 0.11 8.61
CA LEU A 98 26.43 -0.26 7.52
C LEU A 98 25.26 -1.13 8.02
N LEU A 99 25.52 -2.07 8.94
CA LEU A 99 24.48 -2.87 9.58
C LEU A 99 23.52 -2.02 10.44
N CYS A 100 24.04 -1.11 11.27
CA CYS A 100 23.21 -0.20 12.04
C CYS A 100 22.31 0.66 11.14
N TYR A 101 22.83 1.15 10.01
CA TYR A 101 22.04 1.89 9.03
C TYR A 101 20.94 1.05 8.37
N VAL A 102 21.24 -0.19 7.98
CA VAL A 102 20.23 -1.12 7.42
C VAL A 102 19.12 -1.39 8.45
N ILE A 103 19.47 -1.60 9.71
CA ILE A 103 18.49 -1.82 10.79
C ILE A 103 17.63 -0.57 11.00
N THR A 104 18.23 0.63 11.06
CA THR A 104 17.47 1.89 11.17
C THR A 104 16.55 2.10 9.96
N PHE A 105 17.01 1.73 8.76
CA PHE A 105 16.20 1.84 7.55
C PHE A 105 14.99 0.90 7.56
N ILE A 106 15.19 -0.37 7.93
CA ILE A 106 14.10 -1.34 8.10
C ILE A 106 13.10 -0.83 9.14
N PHE A 107 13.59 -0.29 10.27
CA PHE A 107 12.74 0.24 11.32
C PHE A 107 11.87 1.42 10.84
N ILE A 108 12.44 2.34 10.05
CA ILE A 108 11.70 3.45 9.46
C ILE A 108 10.66 2.94 8.47
N ILE A 109 11.01 1.98 7.60
CA ILE A 109 10.04 1.39 6.67
C ILE A 109 8.87 0.79 7.42
N ILE A 110 9.12 -0.03 8.45
CA ILE A 110 8.07 -0.68 9.25
C ILE A 110 7.17 0.37 9.92
N LEU A 111 7.76 1.40 10.53
CA LEU A 111 7.01 2.44 11.22
C LEU A 111 6.07 3.23 10.32
N VAL A 112 6.34 3.31 9.01
CA VAL A 112 5.52 4.11 8.10
C VAL A 112 4.67 3.25 7.16
N GLU A 113 5.15 2.09 6.69
CA GLU A 113 4.38 1.18 5.84
C GLU A 113 3.21 0.52 6.58
N ILE A 114 3.39 0.13 7.85
CA ILE A 114 2.30 -0.48 8.64
C ILE A 114 1.11 0.48 8.79
N PRO A 115 1.25 1.70 9.34
CA PRO A 115 0.10 2.59 9.50
C PRO A 115 -0.50 3.01 8.17
N PHE A 116 0.29 3.14 7.11
CA PHE A 116 -0.22 3.37 5.77
C PHE A 116 -1.11 2.21 5.29
N SER A 117 -0.61 0.96 5.42
CA SER A 117 -1.33 -0.25 4.98
C SER A 117 -2.64 -0.42 5.75
N VAL A 118 -2.62 -0.21 7.07
CA VAL A 118 -3.83 -0.26 7.91
C VAL A 118 -4.85 0.78 7.44
N LYS A 119 -4.42 2.00 7.11
CA LYS A 119 -5.33 3.05 6.61
C LYS A 119 -5.89 2.74 5.23
N VAL A 120 -5.12 2.11 4.34
CA VAL A 120 -5.60 1.67 3.03
C VAL A 120 -6.70 0.60 3.17
N VAL A 121 -6.48 -0.41 4.03
CA VAL A 121 -7.49 -1.44 4.30
C VAL A 121 -8.80 -0.83 4.83
N ASN A 122 -8.71 0.17 5.71
CA ASN A 122 -9.91 0.85 6.22
C ASN A 122 -10.66 1.62 5.12
N ILE A 123 -9.95 2.23 4.17
CA ILE A 123 -10.57 2.91 3.01
C ILE A 123 -11.28 1.89 2.12
N GLU A 124 -10.63 0.79 1.78
CA GLU A 124 -11.22 -0.28 0.96
C GLU A 124 -12.48 -0.86 1.60
N ASN A 125 -12.44 -1.16 2.89
CA ASN A 125 -13.60 -1.64 3.61
C ASN A 125 -14.75 -0.62 3.64
N SER A 126 -14.43 0.67 3.76
CA SER A 126 -15.44 1.74 3.69
C SER A 126 -16.09 1.84 2.30
N ILE A 127 -15.32 1.62 1.23
CA ILE A 127 -15.83 1.57 -0.15
C ILE A 127 -16.73 0.34 -0.34
N ASN A 128 -16.32 -0.82 0.16
CA ASN A 128 -17.14 -2.04 0.11
C ASN A 128 -18.46 -1.86 0.86
N LEU A 129 -18.45 -1.18 2.01
CA LEU A 129 -19.65 -0.83 2.76
C LEU A 129 -20.60 0.06 1.95
N LEU A 130 -20.08 1.12 1.31
CA LEU A 130 -20.87 1.99 0.41
C LEU A 130 -21.48 1.21 -0.75
N PHE A 131 -20.71 0.30 -1.37
CA PHE A 131 -21.22 -0.55 -2.45
C PHE A 131 -22.35 -1.48 -1.98
N ASN A 132 -22.19 -2.08 -0.80
CA ASN A 132 -23.22 -2.94 -0.21
C ASN A 132 -24.49 -2.15 0.12
N MET A 133 -24.37 -0.92 0.62
CA MET A 133 -25.52 -0.03 0.87
C MET A 133 -26.27 0.34 -0.41
N SER A 134 -25.54 0.69 -1.47
CA SER A 134 -26.15 0.96 -2.78
C SER A 134 -26.88 -0.27 -3.32
N SER A 135 -26.36 -1.46 -3.07
CA SER A 135 -27.02 -2.72 -3.45
C SER A 135 -28.32 -2.94 -2.67
N VAL A 136 -28.34 -2.63 -1.36
CA VAL A 136 -29.57 -2.68 -0.53
C VAL A 136 -30.67 -1.78 -1.10
N LYS A 137 -30.34 -0.54 -1.50
CA LYS A 137 -31.31 0.36 -2.16
C LYS A 137 -31.90 -0.26 -3.42
N SER A 138 -31.05 -0.84 -4.28
CA SER A 138 -31.51 -1.52 -5.49
C SER A 138 -32.46 -2.68 -5.18
N TYR A 139 -32.17 -3.48 -4.15
CA TYR A 139 -33.07 -4.58 -3.75
C TYR A 139 -34.39 -4.07 -3.20
N ILE A 140 -34.42 -2.98 -2.44
CA ILE A 140 -35.66 -2.37 -1.94
C ILE A 140 -36.57 -1.95 -3.11
N TYR A 141 -36.02 -1.27 -4.12
CA TYR A 141 -36.77 -0.91 -5.33
C TYR A 141 -37.27 -2.14 -6.09
N ASN A 142 -36.39 -3.11 -6.33
CA ASN A 142 -36.75 -4.34 -7.04
C ASN A 142 -37.86 -5.11 -6.32
N ILE A 143 -37.82 -5.20 -4.99
CA ILE A 143 -38.88 -5.83 -4.20
C ILE A 143 -40.20 -5.09 -4.39
N CYS A 144 -40.21 -3.75 -4.40
CA CYS A 144 -41.42 -2.98 -4.65
C CYS A 144 -42.01 -3.33 -6.03
N ILE A 145 -41.19 -3.26 -7.08
CA ILE A 145 -41.58 -3.56 -8.46
C ILE A 145 -42.09 -5.00 -8.58
N TYR A 146 -41.32 -5.99 -8.14
CA TYR A 146 -41.71 -7.39 -8.27
C TYR A 146 -42.90 -7.77 -7.38
N SER A 147 -43.17 -7.01 -6.32
CA SER A 147 -44.41 -7.14 -5.54
C SER A 147 -45.63 -6.73 -6.36
N TYR A 148 -45.55 -5.62 -7.11
CA TYR A 148 -46.59 -5.26 -8.08
C TYR A 148 -46.71 -6.32 -9.18
N GLU A 149 -45.60 -6.77 -9.77
CA GLU A 149 -45.63 -7.77 -10.85
C GLU A 149 -46.15 -9.13 -10.39
N THR A 150 -45.88 -9.51 -9.14
CA THR A 150 -46.42 -10.74 -8.54
C THR A 150 -47.93 -10.67 -8.37
N LEU A 151 -48.51 -9.49 -8.16
CA LEU A 151 -49.95 -9.33 -8.04
C LEU A 151 -50.63 -9.15 -9.40
N ILE A 152 -50.06 -8.32 -10.27
CA ILE A 152 -50.56 -8.04 -11.63
C ILE A 152 -50.42 -9.26 -12.54
N GLN A 153 -49.37 -10.07 -12.30
CA GLN A 153 -49.06 -11.29 -13.06
C GLN A 153 -48.92 -11.03 -14.58
N ASP A 154 -48.26 -9.94 -14.99
CA ASP A 154 -48.13 -9.56 -16.41
C ASP A 154 -47.50 -10.68 -17.27
N ARG A 155 -48.35 -11.36 -18.04
CA ARG A 155 -47.95 -12.45 -18.95
C ARG A 155 -47.32 -11.99 -20.26
N SER A 156 -47.37 -10.70 -20.56
CA SER A 156 -46.67 -10.14 -21.71
C SER A 156 -45.18 -9.95 -21.44
N ALA A 157 -44.82 -9.72 -20.17
CA ALA A 157 -43.45 -9.51 -19.73
C ALA A 157 -42.82 -10.72 -19.04
N TYR A 158 -43.59 -11.54 -18.31
CA TYR A 158 -43.07 -12.61 -17.46
C TYR A 158 -43.74 -13.97 -17.67
N PHE A 159 -42.94 -15.02 -17.63
CA PHE A 159 -43.44 -16.39 -17.58
C PHE A 159 -44.14 -16.68 -16.23
N PRO A 160 -45.05 -17.69 -16.19
CA PRO A 160 -45.64 -18.16 -14.95
C PRO A 160 -44.58 -18.50 -13.87
N GLY A 161 -44.62 -17.80 -12.74
CA GLY A 161 -43.71 -18.03 -11.62
C GLY A 161 -42.45 -17.15 -11.62
N GLU A 162 -42.16 -16.46 -12.72
CA GLU A 162 -40.90 -15.74 -12.91
C GLU A 162 -40.80 -14.48 -12.02
N SER A 163 -41.86 -13.68 -11.95
CA SER A 163 -41.91 -12.48 -11.09
C SER A 163 -41.78 -12.83 -9.60
N GLU A 164 -42.30 -13.99 -9.17
CA GLU A 164 -42.14 -14.48 -7.80
C GLU A 164 -40.73 -14.96 -7.50
N ILE A 165 -40.10 -15.65 -8.46
CA ILE A 165 -38.70 -16.06 -8.33
C ILE A 165 -37.84 -14.80 -8.17
N TYR A 166 -38.09 -13.77 -8.98
CA TYR A 166 -37.40 -12.49 -8.82
C TYR A 166 -37.68 -11.84 -7.47
N LEU A 167 -38.94 -11.76 -7.02
CA LEU A 167 -39.28 -11.21 -5.71
C LEU A 167 -38.56 -11.96 -4.58
N SER A 168 -38.66 -13.30 -4.56
CA SER A 168 -37.99 -14.17 -3.57
C SER A 168 -36.47 -13.97 -3.56
N THR A 169 -35.85 -13.94 -4.75
CA THR A 169 -34.41 -13.75 -4.89
C THR A 169 -33.98 -12.37 -4.37
N ASN A 170 -34.75 -11.32 -4.65
CA ASN A 170 -34.43 -9.97 -4.15
C ASN A 170 -34.64 -9.87 -2.63
N ILE A 171 -35.64 -10.53 -2.07
CA ILE A 171 -35.86 -10.62 -0.61
C ILE A 171 -34.68 -11.32 0.08
N GLU A 172 -34.27 -12.48 -0.41
CA GLU A 172 -33.14 -13.23 0.16
C GLU A 172 -31.84 -12.42 0.11
N ASN A 173 -31.57 -11.78 -1.03
CA ASN A 173 -30.41 -10.92 -1.19
C ASN A 173 -30.47 -9.70 -0.25
N LEU A 174 -31.64 -9.07 -0.10
CA LEU A 174 -31.83 -7.95 0.82
C LEU A 174 -31.54 -8.40 2.27
N ILE A 175 -32.05 -9.56 2.70
CA ILE A 175 -31.80 -10.11 4.04
C ILE A 175 -30.30 -10.34 4.24
N MET A 176 -29.64 -11.00 3.28
CA MET A 176 -28.21 -11.31 3.35
C MET A 176 -27.38 -10.03 3.45
N ARG A 177 -27.61 -9.05 2.56
CA ARG A 177 -26.86 -7.78 2.55
C ARG A 177 -27.17 -6.91 3.77
N SER A 178 -28.43 -6.83 4.18
CA SER A 178 -28.84 -6.12 5.39
C SER A 178 -28.14 -6.70 6.62
N ASN A 179 -28.08 -8.04 6.75
CA ASN A 179 -27.35 -8.66 7.86
C ASN A 179 -25.85 -8.34 7.83
N GLN A 180 -25.20 -8.28 6.66
CA GLN A 180 -23.79 -7.89 6.56
C GLN A 180 -23.53 -6.44 7.01
N ILE A 181 -24.45 -5.54 6.68
CA ILE A 181 -24.32 -4.10 6.94
C ILE A 181 -24.69 -3.74 8.40
N PHE A 182 -25.77 -4.33 8.90
CA PHE A 182 -26.42 -3.93 10.17
C PHE A 182 -26.15 -4.87 11.34
N LYS A 183 -25.53 -6.05 11.13
CA LYS A 183 -25.07 -6.92 12.23
C LYS A 183 -23.55 -6.99 12.23
N ASN A 184 -22.98 -7.26 13.40
CA ASN A 184 -21.54 -7.54 13.50
C ASN A 184 -21.21 -8.71 12.57
N SER A 185 -20.50 -8.41 11.49
CA SER A 185 -20.04 -9.39 10.52
C SER A 185 -18.51 -9.46 10.58
N GLU A 186 -17.90 -10.43 9.91
CA GLU A 186 -16.44 -10.46 9.74
C GLU A 186 -15.91 -9.27 8.90
N THR A 187 -16.82 -8.51 8.26
CA THR A 187 -16.55 -7.27 7.53
C THR A 187 -17.00 -6.04 8.31
N ILE A 188 -16.45 -4.86 7.97
CA ILE A 188 -16.83 -3.58 8.59
C ILE A 188 -18.35 -3.39 8.50
N SER A 189 -18.96 -3.17 9.66
CA SER A 189 -20.41 -2.93 9.79
C SER A 189 -20.71 -1.46 10.11
N LEU A 190 -21.95 -1.01 9.87
CA LEU A 190 -22.34 0.37 10.23
C LEU A 190 -22.26 0.63 11.74
N ILE A 191 -22.28 -0.42 12.57
CA ILE A 191 -22.18 -0.34 14.03
C ILE A 191 -20.84 0.29 14.46
N GLU A 192 -19.79 0.18 13.63
CA GLU A 192 -18.47 0.75 13.90
C GLU A 192 -18.40 2.26 13.70
N PHE A 193 -19.44 2.89 13.14
CA PHE A 193 -19.49 4.32 12.86
C PHE A 193 -20.37 5.03 13.89
N ASP A 194 -19.74 5.68 14.87
CA ASP A 194 -20.44 6.47 15.90
C ASP A 194 -21.35 7.55 15.29
N SER A 195 -20.94 8.13 14.14
CA SER A 195 -21.72 9.13 13.39
C SER A 195 -23.06 8.60 12.86
N LEU A 196 -23.24 7.28 12.82
CA LEU A 196 -24.45 6.61 12.35
C LEU A 196 -25.33 6.06 13.49
N SER A 197 -24.92 6.24 14.75
CA SER A 197 -25.66 5.76 15.91
C SER A 197 -27.12 6.23 15.94
N ASP A 198 -27.38 7.44 15.47
CA ASP A 198 -28.74 7.97 15.34
C ASP A 198 -29.59 7.16 14.36
N TYR A 199 -29.03 6.73 13.22
CA TYR A 199 -29.75 5.94 12.21
C TYR A 199 -30.00 4.50 12.65
N LEU A 200 -29.07 3.93 13.43
CA LEU A 200 -29.06 2.52 13.80
C LEU A 200 -29.81 2.21 15.10
N PHE A 201 -29.87 3.15 16.03
CA PHE A 201 -30.35 2.85 17.38
C PHE A 201 -31.42 3.82 17.90
N ARG A 202 -31.49 5.05 17.38
CA ARG A 202 -32.41 6.07 17.92
C ARG A 202 -33.70 6.17 17.13
N PHE A 203 -34.78 6.51 17.86
CA PHE A 203 -36.08 6.84 17.28
C PHE A 203 -36.10 8.29 16.79
N THR A 204 -35.50 8.53 15.63
CA THR A 204 -35.37 9.87 15.02
C THR A 204 -35.75 9.80 13.56
N CYS A 205 -36.25 10.92 13.02
CA CYS A 205 -36.55 11.01 11.59
C CYS A 205 -35.23 10.93 10.80
N LYS A 206 -35.16 10.06 9.79
CA LYS A 206 -33.92 9.79 9.05
C LYS A 206 -33.72 10.68 7.84
N THR A 207 -34.79 11.37 7.43
CA THR A 207 -34.83 12.23 6.25
C THR A 207 -35.12 13.67 6.68
N ASP A 208 -36.39 14.05 6.73
CA ASP A 208 -36.85 15.40 7.06
C ASP A 208 -38.01 15.33 8.05
N GLU A 209 -37.99 16.13 9.13
CA GLU A 209 -39.02 16.05 10.18
C GLU A 209 -40.44 16.23 9.62
N ASN A 210 -40.59 17.12 8.64
CA ASN A 210 -41.85 17.35 7.94
C ASN A 210 -42.31 16.12 7.14
N LYS A 211 -41.37 15.37 6.52
CA LYS A 211 -41.69 14.11 5.82
C LYS A 211 -42.21 13.07 6.81
N CYS A 212 -41.58 12.94 7.98
CA CYS A 212 -42.01 11.98 9.01
C CYS A 212 -43.41 12.26 9.56
N GLN A 213 -43.80 13.52 9.72
CA GLN A 213 -45.14 13.90 10.17
C GLN A 213 -46.24 13.50 9.17
N ASN A 214 -45.94 13.53 7.87
CA ASN A 214 -46.88 13.13 6.83
C ASN A 214 -47.29 11.66 6.91
N PHE A 215 -46.48 10.81 7.56
CA PHE A 215 -46.82 9.39 7.74
C PHE A 215 -48.00 9.18 8.69
N ASN A 216 -48.40 10.19 9.47
CA ASN A 216 -49.61 10.13 10.30
C ASN A 216 -50.91 10.02 9.47
N ASN A 217 -50.85 10.24 8.16
CA ASN A 217 -51.97 10.06 7.23
C ASN A 217 -52.20 8.59 6.84
N TYR A 218 -51.25 7.68 7.13
CA TYR A 218 -51.29 6.27 6.69
C TYR A 218 -51.52 5.30 7.85
N LYS A 219 -52.28 5.73 8.87
CA LYS A 219 -52.56 4.90 10.06
C LYS A 219 -53.22 3.57 9.72
N ASP A 220 -54.00 3.55 8.65
CA ASP A 220 -54.77 2.39 8.21
C ASP A 220 -53.86 1.21 7.82
N ILE A 221 -52.63 1.48 7.36
CA ILE A 221 -51.62 0.46 7.00
C ILE A 221 -50.55 0.26 8.09
N PHE A 222 -50.85 0.69 9.32
CA PHE A 222 -49.97 0.69 10.49
C PHE A 222 -48.70 1.56 10.33
N LEU A 223 -48.72 2.52 9.41
CA LEU A 223 -47.68 3.53 9.28
C LEU A 223 -48.05 4.78 10.09
N ASN A 224 -47.11 5.23 10.92
CA ASN A 224 -47.23 6.50 11.62
C ASN A 224 -45.83 7.08 11.87
N GLU A 225 -45.79 8.31 12.38
CA GLU A 225 -44.54 9.01 12.65
C GLU A 225 -43.62 8.27 13.63
N ASN A 226 -44.17 7.62 14.67
CA ASN A 226 -43.35 6.89 15.64
C ASN A 226 -42.74 5.63 15.04
N TYR A 227 -43.51 4.97 14.17
CA TYR A 227 -43.07 3.80 13.43
C TYR A 227 -41.92 4.16 12.48
N ILE A 228 -42.10 5.20 11.64
CA ILE A 228 -41.11 5.57 10.63
C ILE A 228 -39.80 6.14 11.23
N LYS A 229 -39.85 6.60 12.49
CA LYS A 229 -38.67 7.00 13.28
C LYS A 229 -37.84 5.81 13.78
N ALA A 230 -38.35 4.59 13.72
CA ALA A 230 -37.64 3.41 14.19
C ALA A 230 -36.27 3.25 13.52
N PRO A 231 -35.35 2.50 14.16
CA PRO A 231 -34.11 2.08 13.53
C PRO A 231 -34.29 1.53 12.11
N ILE A 232 -33.40 1.90 11.19
CA ILE A 232 -33.59 1.57 9.76
C ILE A 232 -33.59 0.06 9.50
N ASN A 233 -32.86 -0.72 10.29
CA ASN A 233 -32.87 -2.18 10.23
C ASN A 233 -34.26 -2.74 10.57
N THR A 234 -34.96 -2.20 11.57
CA THR A 234 -36.33 -2.58 11.91
C THR A 234 -37.27 -2.33 10.76
N LEU A 235 -37.16 -1.16 10.11
CA LEU A 235 -37.98 -0.83 8.94
C LEU A 235 -37.71 -1.77 7.76
N ILE A 236 -36.44 -2.10 7.50
CA ILE A 236 -36.06 -3.07 6.46
C ILE A 236 -36.61 -4.47 6.78
N TYR A 237 -36.59 -4.90 8.05
CA TYR A 237 -37.14 -6.20 8.43
C TYR A 237 -38.64 -6.28 8.25
N GLU A 238 -39.39 -5.23 8.61
CA GLU A 238 -40.83 -5.19 8.33
C GLU A 238 -41.11 -5.19 6.82
N TYR A 239 -40.35 -4.39 6.05
CA TYR A 239 -40.46 -4.34 4.60
C TYR A 239 -40.27 -5.73 3.96
N VAL A 240 -39.27 -6.47 4.43
CA VAL A 240 -39.04 -7.87 4.04
C VAL A 240 -40.19 -8.78 4.48
N ALA A 241 -40.69 -8.66 5.71
CA ALA A 241 -41.76 -9.52 6.21
C ALA A 241 -43.04 -9.33 5.39
N ARG A 242 -43.39 -8.07 5.09
CA ARG A 242 -44.56 -7.69 4.29
C ARG A 242 -44.44 -8.13 2.83
N SER A 243 -43.30 -7.90 2.19
CA SER A 243 -43.05 -8.41 0.83
C SER A 243 -43.06 -9.94 0.76
N SER A 244 -42.58 -10.62 1.81
CA SER A 244 -42.68 -12.09 1.89
C SER A 244 -44.12 -12.56 2.03
N ALA A 245 -44.97 -11.82 2.75
CA ALA A 245 -46.39 -12.15 2.89
C ALA A 245 -47.10 -12.20 1.52
N ILE A 246 -46.74 -11.33 0.59
CA ILE A 246 -47.24 -11.37 -0.81
C ILE A 246 -46.95 -12.72 -1.46
N LEU A 247 -45.75 -13.29 -1.25
CA LEU A 247 -45.41 -14.61 -1.78
C LEU A 247 -46.26 -15.73 -1.15
N TYR A 248 -46.56 -15.65 0.16
CA TYR A 248 -47.35 -16.65 0.87
C TYR A 248 -48.85 -16.56 0.53
N GLU A 249 -49.43 -15.36 0.51
CA GLU A 249 -50.85 -15.12 0.22
C GLU A 249 -51.22 -15.50 -1.21
N ASN A 250 -50.31 -15.29 -2.16
CA ASN A 250 -50.52 -15.69 -3.56
C ASN A 250 -50.33 -17.20 -3.81
N LYS A 251 -50.08 -18.00 -2.76
CA LYS A 251 -49.99 -19.47 -2.81
C LYS A 251 -49.17 -19.99 -4.00
N ILE A 252 -47.94 -19.52 -4.12
CA ILE A 252 -47.03 -19.83 -5.25
C ILE A 252 -46.92 -21.34 -5.52
N LYS A 253 -47.01 -22.17 -4.46
CA LYS A 253 -46.96 -23.62 -4.55
C LYS A 253 -48.28 -24.31 -4.93
N GLU A 254 -49.43 -23.71 -4.68
CA GLU A 254 -50.75 -24.39 -4.79
C GLU A 254 -51.66 -23.84 -5.90
N ASN A 255 -51.43 -22.60 -6.36
CA ASN A 255 -52.34 -21.92 -7.31
C ASN A 255 -51.83 -21.85 -8.75
N LYS A 256 -50.68 -22.45 -9.08
CA LYS A 256 -50.04 -22.29 -10.39
C LYS A 256 -49.97 -23.58 -11.21
N GLU A 257 -51.10 -24.28 -11.30
CA GLU A 257 -51.37 -25.11 -12.47
C GLU A 257 -51.69 -24.17 -13.65
N GLU A 258 -51.13 -24.46 -14.82
CA GLU A 258 -51.28 -23.67 -16.06
C GLU A 258 -52.75 -23.33 -16.35
N GLU A 259 -53.69 -24.21 -15.98
CA GLU A 259 -55.14 -24.03 -16.12
C GLU A 259 -55.71 -22.86 -15.31
N LYS A 260 -55.36 -22.69 -14.03
CA LYS A 260 -55.86 -21.58 -13.18
C LYS A 260 -55.33 -20.24 -13.65
N ILE A 261 -54.08 -20.21 -14.11
CA ILE A 261 -53.48 -19.01 -14.69
C ILE A 261 -54.18 -18.69 -16.02
N ASN A 262 -54.40 -19.68 -16.87
CA ASN A 262 -55.14 -19.50 -18.12
C ASN A 262 -56.61 -19.10 -17.91
N GLU A 263 -57.23 -19.39 -16.75
CA GLU A 263 -58.56 -18.86 -16.41
C GLU A 263 -58.55 -17.38 -16.02
N ILE A 264 -57.54 -16.91 -15.28
CA ILE A 264 -57.36 -15.47 -14.97
C ILE A 264 -57.09 -14.66 -16.25
N TYR A 265 -56.40 -15.27 -17.23
CA TYR A 265 -56.02 -14.64 -18.51
C TYR A 265 -56.87 -15.04 -19.71
N LYS A 266 -57.92 -15.84 -19.53
CA LYS A 266 -58.81 -16.29 -20.64
C LYS A 266 -59.41 -15.12 -21.41
N GLU A 267 -59.48 -13.95 -20.79
CA GLU A 267 -59.85 -12.69 -21.41
C GLU A 267 -58.63 -11.77 -21.58
N HIS A 268 -57.68 -12.17 -22.44
CA HIS A 268 -56.49 -11.36 -22.77
C HIS A 268 -56.83 -9.93 -23.28
N ASP A 269 -58.06 -9.68 -23.76
CA ASP A 269 -58.55 -8.35 -24.16
C ASP A 269 -58.96 -7.43 -22.99
N VAL A 270 -59.10 -7.99 -21.78
CA VAL A 270 -59.62 -7.27 -20.60
C VAL A 270 -58.50 -6.66 -19.76
N VAL A 271 -57.31 -7.26 -19.71
CA VAL A 271 -56.19 -6.76 -18.89
C VAL A 271 -55.69 -5.39 -19.36
N GLN A 272 -55.52 -5.17 -20.67
CA GLN A 272 -55.13 -3.86 -21.20
C GLN A 272 -56.24 -2.81 -21.09
N LYS A 273 -57.52 -3.19 -21.20
CA LYS A 273 -58.67 -2.28 -21.03
C LYS A 273 -58.97 -1.96 -19.57
N ASN A 274 -58.66 -2.87 -18.65
CA ASN A 274 -58.93 -2.75 -17.21
C ASN A 274 -57.67 -2.44 -16.38
N ALA A 275 -56.52 -2.19 -16.99
CA ALA A 275 -55.28 -1.86 -16.27
C ALA A 275 -55.46 -0.78 -15.20
N LYS A 276 -56.34 0.21 -15.45
CA LYS A 276 -56.67 1.27 -14.48
C LYS A 276 -57.55 0.78 -13.30
N ALA A 277 -58.45 -0.18 -13.54
CA ALA A 277 -59.26 -0.80 -12.50
C ALA A 277 -58.43 -1.78 -11.66
N ILE A 278 -57.59 -2.57 -12.33
CA ILE A 278 -56.60 -3.48 -11.74
C ILE A 278 -55.60 -2.69 -10.87
N LEU A 279 -55.07 -1.58 -11.38
CA LEU A 279 -54.20 -0.68 -10.60
C LEU A 279 -54.91 -0.13 -9.36
N LYS A 280 -56.19 0.25 -9.46
CA LYS A 280 -56.98 0.74 -8.32
C LYS A 280 -57.24 -0.34 -7.27
N GLU A 281 -57.48 -1.58 -7.70
CA GLU A 281 -57.64 -2.72 -6.82
C GLU A 281 -56.32 -3.04 -6.09
N PHE A 282 -55.19 -2.99 -6.79
CA PHE A 282 -53.88 -3.19 -6.15
C PHE A 282 -53.45 -2.01 -5.28
N GLN A 283 -53.85 -0.78 -5.60
CA GLN A 283 -53.66 0.38 -4.71
C GLN A 283 -54.44 0.24 -3.40
N SER A 284 -55.50 -0.57 -3.37
CA SER A 284 -56.24 -0.87 -2.12
C SER A 284 -55.63 -2.01 -1.30
N ASN A 285 -54.57 -2.67 -1.80
CA ASN A 285 -53.83 -3.66 -1.02
C ASN A 285 -52.90 -2.95 -0.02
N GLU A 286 -53.17 -3.14 1.27
CA GLU A 286 -52.44 -2.50 2.38
C GLU A 286 -50.93 -2.78 2.34
N VAL A 287 -50.53 -3.98 1.88
CA VAL A 287 -49.13 -4.38 1.79
C VAL A 287 -48.43 -3.60 0.67
N ILE A 288 -49.08 -3.48 -0.49
CA ILE A 288 -48.53 -2.74 -1.63
C ILE A 288 -48.46 -1.24 -1.35
N GLU A 289 -49.50 -0.67 -0.75
CA GLU A 289 -49.49 0.73 -0.33
C GLU A 289 -48.35 0.99 0.66
N TYR A 290 -48.17 0.10 1.65
CA TYR A 290 -47.04 0.16 2.57
C TYR A 290 -45.70 0.13 1.83
N LEU A 291 -45.49 -0.84 0.94
CA LEU A 291 -44.23 -0.99 0.21
C LEU A 291 -43.95 0.27 -0.62
N SER A 292 -44.92 0.76 -1.39
CA SER A 292 -44.79 1.95 -2.23
C SER A 292 -44.35 3.19 -1.43
N ILE A 293 -45.00 3.44 -0.29
CA ILE A 293 -44.72 4.61 0.56
C ILE A 293 -43.37 4.46 1.27
N THR A 294 -43.04 3.26 1.75
CA THR A 294 -41.81 3.03 2.52
C THR A 294 -40.57 2.88 1.66
N THR A 295 -40.70 2.47 0.38
CA THR A 295 -39.58 2.40 -0.58
C THR A 295 -38.85 3.73 -0.69
N GLU A 296 -39.58 4.83 -0.90
CA GLU A 296 -38.97 6.17 -1.03
C GLU A 296 -38.26 6.57 0.26
N TYR A 297 -38.94 6.43 1.41
CA TYR A 297 -38.36 6.79 2.70
C TYR A 297 -37.10 5.99 3.03
N LEU A 298 -37.13 4.66 2.84
CA LEU A 298 -35.98 3.80 3.09
C LEU A 298 -34.80 4.15 2.18
N THR A 299 -35.08 4.48 0.92
CA THR A 299 -34.05 4.87 -0.04
C THR A 299 -33.41 6.20 0.35
N ASP A 300 -34.21 7.21 0.67
CA ASP A 300 -33.73 8.53 1.13
C ASP A 300 -32.90 8.40 2.43
N ALA A 301 -33.34 7.55 3.35
CA ALA A 301 -32.63 7.30 4.60
C ALA A 301 -31.29 6.60 4.36
N LEU A 302 -31.24 5.61 3.47
CA LEU A 302 -29.99 4.95 3.09
C LEU A 302 -29.04 5.89 2.33
N GLU A 303 -29.56 6.75 1.46
CA GLU A 303 -28.77 7.78 0.78
C GLU A 303 -28.19 8.80 1.75
N SER A 304 -28.94 9.17 2.79
CA SER A 304 -28.45 10.05 3.85
C SER A 304 -27.27 9.42 4.60
N ILE A 305 -27.37 8.12 4.92
CA ILE A 305 -26.26 7.36 5.53
C ILE A 305 -25.04 7.30 4.59
N GLU A 306 -25.25 7.02 3.29
CA GLU A 306 -24.18 7.01 2.30
C GLU A 306 -23.47 8.36 2.20
N ASN A 307 -24.21 9.46 2.21
CA ASN A 307 -23.65 10.81 2.16
C ASN A 307 -22.79 11.11 3.39
N ILE A 308 -23.19 10.65 4.59
CA ILE A 308 -22.39 10.77 5.81
C ILE A 308 -21.10 9.95 5.66
N LEU A 309 -21.19 8.69 5.24
CA LEU A 309 -20.03 7.81 5.04
C LEU A 309 -19.07 8.35 3.98
N GLN A 310 -19.58 8.86 2.86
CA GLN A 310 -18.77 9.47 1.80
C GLN A 310 -18.05 10.72 2.29
N LYS A 311 -18.71 11.55 3.10
CA LYS A 311 -18.10 12.73 3.71
C LYS A 311 -17.00 12.35 4.69
N ASP A 312 -17.25 11.37 5.56
CA ASP A 312 -16.26 10.86 6.51
C ASP A 312 -15.06 10.23 5.80
N LEU A 313 -15.31 9.45 4.74
CA LEU A 313 -14.27 8.87 3.88
C LEU A 313 -13.45 9.97 3.17
N SER A 314 -14.11 10.96 2.58
CA SER A 314 -13.45 12.08 1.90
C SER A 314 -12.57 12.87 2.87
N ASN A 315 -13.07 13.13 4.07
CA ASN A 315 -12.32 13.81 5.13
C ASN A 315 -11.12 12.98 5.60
N ASN A 316 -11.28 11.67 5.78
CA ASN A 316 -10.18 10.78 6.14
C ASN A 316 -9.11 10.73 5.05
N ILE A 317 -9.49 10.68 3.77
CA ILE A 317 -8.54 10.73 2.66
C ILE A 317 -7.80 12.07 2.65
N LYS A 318 -8.52 13.18 2.77
CA LYS A 318 -7.93 14.53 2.72
C LYS A 318 -7.02 14.85 3.90
N ASN A 319 -7.46 14.53 5.11
CA ASN A 319 -6.81 14.98 6.33
C ASN A 319 -5.79 13.98 6.88
N VAL A 320 -5.89 12.70 6.52
CA VAL A 320 -5.01 11.65 7.06
C VAL A 320 -4.18 11.03 5.95
N TYR A 321 -4.83 10.53 4.89
CA TYR A 321 -4.12 9.78 3.85
C TYR A 321 -3.15 10.64 3.04
N TYR A 322 -3.60 11.78 2.49
CA TYR A 322 -2.71 12.64 1.70
C TYR A 322 -1.51 13.17 2.51
N PRO A 323 -1.67 13.69 3.73
CA PRO A 323 -0.53 14.10 4.55
C PRO A 323 0.43 12.94 4.82
N LEU A 324 -0.06 11.74 5.12
CA LEU A 324 0.79 10.58 5.40
C LEU A 324 1.59 10.16 4.15
N LEU A 325 0.99 10.24 2.96
CA LEU A 325 1.67 10.00 1.69
C LEU A 325 2.76 11.05 1.42
N ILE A 326 2.48 12.33 1.70
CA ILE A 326 3.49 13.40 1.56
C ILE A 326 4.65 13.17 2.53
N ILE A 327 4.37 12.86 3.81
CA ILE A 327 5.39 12.58 4.83
C ILE A 327 6.26 11.39 4.40
N LEU A 328 5.65 10.33 3.88
CA LEU A 328 6.35 9.17 3.32
C LEU A 328 7.31 9.57 2.19
N PHE A 329 6.81 10.36 1.23
CA PHE A 329 7.60 10.78 0.09
C PHE A 329 8.78 11.67 0.51
N THR A 330 8.52 12.66 1.38
CA THR A 330 9.57 13.59 1.85
C THR A 330 10.61 12.89 2.71
N SER A 331 10.18 12.00 3.62
CA SER A 331 11.11 11.24 4.47
C SER A 331 11.97 10.28 3.63
N GLY A 332 11.37 9.59 2.66
CA GLY A 332 12.10 8.74 1.71
C GLY A 332 13.15 9.52 0.92
N MET A 333 12.81 10.72 0.42
CA MET A 333 13.77 11.59 -0.27
C MET A 333 14.92 12.04 0.63
N ILE A 334 14.64 12.45 1.86
CA ILE A 334 15.67 12.86 2.84
C ILE A 334 16.62 11.70 3.13
N ILE A 335 16.07 10.51 3.39
CA ILE A 335 16.86 9.31 3.68
C ILE A 335 17.77 8.96 2.49
N ASN A 336 17.24 9.01 1.26
CA ASN A 336 18.04 8.77 0.06
C ASN A 336 19.20 9.77 -0.09
N ILE A 337 18.97 11.05 0.20
CA ILE A 337 20.02 12.09 0.17
C ILE A 337 21.09 11.80 1.24
N ILE A 338 20.69 11.39 2.44
CA ILE A 338 21.61 11.04 3.54
C ILE A 338 22.46 9.83 3.14
N ILE A 339 21.84 8.78 2.60
CA ILE A 339 22.52 7.57 2.11
C ILE A 339 23.56 7.94 1.05
N PHE A 340 23.17 8.74 0.04
CA PHE A 340 24.08 9.17 -1.02
C PHE A 340 25.26 9.98 -0.47
N ARG A 341 25.00 10.96 0.40
CA ARG A 341 26.05 11.83 0.97
C ARG A 341 26.98 11.11 1.92
N ILE A 342 26.49 10.16 2.71
CA ILE A 342 27.30 9.49 3.73
C ILE A 342 27.99 8.26 3.13
N LEU A 343 27.27 7.34 2.49
CA LEU A 343 27.84 6.08 2.04
C LEU A 343 28.65 6.25 0.76
N ILE A 344 28.04 6.82 -0.28
CA ILE A 344 28.67 6.88 -1.60
C ILE A 344 29.85 7.87 -1.59
N LYS A 345 29.65 9.07 -1.03
CA LYS A 345 30.73 10.07 -0.99
C LYS A 345 31.92 9.62 -0.13
N LYS A 346 31.70 9.02 1.05
CA LYS A 346 32.80 8.52 1.88
C LYS A 346 33.50 7.33 1.22
N PHE A 347 32.75 6.41 0.62
CA PHE A 347 33.31 5.28 -0.11
C PHE A 347 34.18 5.74 -1.29
N ILE A 348 33.66 6.65 -2.13
CA ILE A 348 34.41 7.22 -3.25
C ILE A 348 35.67 7.93 -2.75
N LYS A 349 35.57 8.78 -1.71
CA LYS A 349 36.74 9.48 -1.16
C LYS A 349 37.81 8.52 -0.63
N ALA A 350 37.40 7.45 0.04
CA ALA A 350 38.33 6.42 0.50
C ALA A 350 39.01 5.70 -0.67
N LYS A 351 38.26 5.38 -1.72
CA LYS A 351 38.80 4.71 -2.92
C LYS A 351 39.72 5.60 -3.75
N ILE A 352 39.40 6.89 -3.88
CA ILE A 352 40.30 7.87 -4.51
C ILE A 352 41.61 7.95 -3.73
N LYS A 353 41.56 8.04 -2.39
CA LYS A 353 42.76 8.07 -1.57
C LYS A 353 43.63 6.81 -1.72
N GLU A 354 43.02 5.62 -1.74
CA GLU A 354 43.73 4.36 -2.00
C GLU A 354 44.41 4.36 -3.39
N ILE A 355 43.77 4.94 -4.40
CA ILE A 355 44.36 5.08 -5.74
C ILE A 355 45.50 6.10 -5.74
N ASP A 356 45.32 7.26 -5.11
CA ASP A 356 46.35 8.30 -5.03
C ASP A 356 47.61 7.78 -4.33
N GLU A 357 47.46 7.10 -3.19
CA GLU A 357 48.57 6.46 -2.46
C GLU A 357 49.31 5.45 -3.34
N LEU A 358 48.58 4.66 -4.13
CA LEU A 358 49.17 3.70 -5.06
C LEU A 358 49.92 4.39 -6.22
N ILE A 359 49.35 5.46 -6.77
CA ILE A 359 49.98 6.30 -7.81
C ILE A 359 51.28 6.89 -7.28
N TYR A 360 51.30 7.47 -6.08
CA TYR A 360 52.52 7.99 -5.47
C TYR A 360 53.61 6.91 -5.38
N ILE A 361 53.29 5.72 -4.91
CA ILE A 361 54.28 4.63 -4.81
C ILE A 361 54.83 4.24 -6.18
N ILE A 362 53.99 4.24 -7.23
CA ILE A 362 54.41 3.91 -8.62
C ILE A 362 55.33 4.99 -9.19
N PHE A 363 54.99 6.27 -9.05
CA PHE A 363 55.73 7.38 -9.64
C PHE A 363 57.03 7.75 -8.90
N PHE A 364 57.22 7.29 -7.67
CA PHE A 364 58.48 7.42 -6.95
C PHE A 364 59.52 6.34 -7.31
N ALA A 365 59.19 5.38 -8.19
CA ALA A 365 60.18 4.43 -8.69
C ALA A 365 61.22 5.17 -9.57
N PRO A 366 62.53 5.04 -9.32
CA PRO A 366 63.58 5.68 -10.13
C PRO A 366 63.52 5.22 -11.60
N ASP A 367 63.79 6.13 -12.54
CA ASP A 367 63.77 5.85 -13.99
C ASP A 367 64.65 4.66 -14.40
N ASN A 368 65.76 4.46 -13.68
CA ASN A 368 66.65 3.32 -13.90
C ASN A 368 65.93 1.98 -13.69
N ILE A 369 65.01 1.93 -12.74
CA ILE A 369 64.30 0.72 -12.33
C ILE A 369 63.03 0.53 -13.17
N ILE A 370 62.42 1.64 -13.59
CA ILE A 370 61.38 1.65 -14.61
C ILE A 370 61.92 1.03 -15.91
N ASN A 371 63.12 1.41 -16.34
CA ASN A 371 63.73 0.89 -17.57
C ASN A 371 64.22 -0.57 -17.48
N ILE A 372 64.46 -1.11 -16.28
CA ILE A 372 64.89 -2.50 -16.06
C ILE A 372 63.74 -3.50 -16.26
N SER A 373 62.49 -3.12 -15.96
CA SER A 373 61.31 -3.98 -16.18
C SER A 373 60.41 -3.41 -17.28
N PRO A 374 60.45 -3.96 -18.51
CA PRO A 374 59.60 -3.51 -19.62
C PRO A 374 58.10 -3.61 -19.29
N LYS A 375 57.71 -4.60 -18.48
CA LYS A 375 56.31 -4.78 -18.03
C LYS A 375 55.87 -3.70 -17.04
N PHE A 376 56.78 -3.26 -16.16
CA PHE A 376 56.52 -2.16 -15.23
C PHE A 376 56.48 -0.82 -15.98
N LYS A 377 57.42 -0.58 -16.90
CA LYS A 377 57.43 0.61 -17.78
C LYS A 377 56.15 0.76 -18.59
N LYS A 378 55.73 -0.30 -19.29
CA LYS A 378 54.49 -0.30 -20.07
C LYS A 378 53.26 -0.02 -19.20
N PHE A 379 53.22 -0.58 -17.99
CA PHE A 379 52.15 -0.32 -17.03
C PHE A 379 52.08 1.16 -16.57
N ILE A 380 53.22 1.81 -16.37
CA ILE A 380 53.29 3.24 -16.03
C ILE A 380 52.81 4.11 -17.22
N GLU A 381 53.24 3.77 -18.44
CA GLU A 381 52.96 4.56 -19.65
C GLU A 381 51.51 4.40 -20.15
N THR A 382 50.92 3.20 -20.07
CA THR A 382 49.61 2.90 -20.65
C THR A 382 48.50 2.61 -19.64
N GLY A 383 48.85 2.40 -18.36
CA GLY A 383 47.90 1.98 -17.32
C GLY A 383 47.41 0.52 -17.45
N GLU A 384 47.93 -0.23 -18.43
CA GLU A 384 47.55 -1.61 -18.71
C GLU A 384 48.69 -2.58 -18.36
N TYR A 385 48.34 -3.68 -17.67
CA TYR A 385 49.26 -4.76 -17.37
C TYR A 385 48.94 -5.94 -18.29
N ASP A 386 49.62 -6.00 -19.44
CA ASP A 386 49.53 -7.14 -20.34
C ASP A 386 50.32 -8.32 -19.77
N LEU A 387 49.71 -9.50 -19.78
CA LEU A 387 50.32 -10.76 -19.35
C LEU A 387 51.49 -11.13 -20.28
#